data_AF-A0AAV9V9W1-F1
#
_entry.id   AF-A0AAV9V9W1-F1
#
_cell.length_a   1.000
_cell.length_b   1.000
_cell.length_c   1.000
_cell.angle_alpha   90.00
_cell.angle_beta   90.00
_cell.angle_gamma   90.00
#
_symmetry.space_group_name_H-M   'P 1'
#
loop_
_entity.id
_entity.type
_entity.pdbx_description
1 polymer ?
#
loop_
_entity_poly.entity_id
_entity_poly.type
_entity_poly.pdbx_seq_one_letter_code
_entity_poly.pdbx_strand_id
1 'polypeptide(L)'
;MESQRMENGMYVIFDHRGEGLNNPPIGRYPVEDISLSPKPVFSLPSNQGFEFPKWVVEKMDKGYHLKAFGSPVGIHKNQLCAFLLHERDIEEWIVTFRPEHGKDIATIEKADKSVAWCVEENKNPNQPKCITMKPLPSRGSSSHLPENVLFTFVRMDKSQS
;
A
#
# COMPACT_ATOMS: atom_id res chain seq x y z
N MET A 1 -21.68 5.89 11.60
CA MET A 1 -21.12 4.77 10.82
C MET A 1 -19.69 4.58 11.28
N GLU A 2 -19.41 3.44 11.89
CA GLU A 2 -18.07 3.10 12.36
C GLU A 2 -17.23 2.72 11.13
N SER A 3 -16.14 3.44 10.86
CA SER A 3 -15.23 3.09 9.76
C SER A 3 -14.64 1.71 10.03
N GLN A 4 -14.73 0.80 9.06
CA GLN A 4 -14.16 -0.54 9.17
C GLN A 4 -12.67 -0.44 9.51
N ARG A 5 -12.26 -1.03 10.63
CA ARG A 5 -10.86 -1.10 11.05
C ARG A 5 -10.24 -2.37 10.50
N MET A 6 -8.98 -2.29 10.08
CA MET A 6 -8.22 -3.48 9.71
C MET A 6 -7.86 -4.28 10.96
N GLU A 7 -7.84 -5.60 10.81
CA GLU A 7 -7.30 -6.49 11.82
C GLU A 7 -5.79 -6.68 11.59
N ASN A 8 -5.07 -7.06 12.64
CA ASN A 8 -3.71 -7.56 12.48
C ASN A 8 -3.73 -8.82 11.62
N GLY A 9 -2.72 -8.98 10.76
CA GLY A 9 -2.60 -10.19 9.96
C GLY A 9 -1.80 -10.01 8.68
N MET A 10 -1.86 -11.04 7.85
CA MET A 10 -1.23 -11.06 6.53
C MET A 10 -2.21 -10.65 5.44
N TYR A 11 -1.77 -9.73 4.59
CA TYR A 11 -2.53 -9.18 3.49
C TYR A 11 -1.71 -9.21 2.19
N VAL A 12 -2.40 -9.24 1.06
CA VAL A 12 -1.88 -8.77 -0.23
C VAL A 12 -2.55 -7.44 -0.55
N ILE A 13 -1.76 -6.48 -1.02
CA ILE A 13 -2.23 -5.15 -1.40
C ILE A 13 -2.07 -5.01 -2.91
N PHE A 14 -3.08 -4.48 -3.57
CA PHE A 14 -3.09 -4.27 -5.01
C PHE A 14 -3.36 -2.81 -5.38
N ASP A 15 -2.79 -2.36 -6.50
CA ASP A 15 -3.25 -1.17 -7.21
C ASP A 15 -4.68 -1.43 -7.72
N HIS A 16 -5.63 -0.58 -7.33
CA HIS A 16 -7.04 -0.79 -7.65
C HIS A 16 -7.34 -0.70 -9.16
N ARG A 17 -6.48 -0.05 -9.95
CA ARG A 17 -6.68 0.17 -11.39
C ARG A 17 -6.57 -1.08 -12.27
N GLY A 18 -6.19 -2.22 -11.70
CA GLY A 18 -6.18 -3.48 -12.43
C GLY A 18 -7.55 -4.18 -12.46
N GLU A 19 -7.62 -5.30 -13.17
CA GLU A 19 -8.81 -6.18 -13.13
C GLU A 19 -8.49 -7.60 -12.65
N GLY A 20 -9.16 -8.04 -11.57
CA GLY A 20 -9.12 -9.41 -11.07
C GLY A 20 -7.71 -9.89 -10.68
N LEU A 21 -7.31 -11.08 -11.16
CA LEU A 21 -5.96 -11.63 -10.95
C LEU A 21 -4.86 -10.85 -11.68
N ASN A 22 -5.23 -9.90 -12.54
CA ASN A 22 -4.29 -9.02 -13.22
C ASN A 22 -4.06 -7.70 -12.46
N ASN A 23 -4.54 -7.59 -11.23
CA ASN A 23 -4.23 -6.42 -10.41
C ASN A 23 -2.73 -6.33 -10.13
N PRO A 24 -2.07 -5.19 -10.42
CA PRO A 24 -0.67 -4.98 -10.08
C PRO A 24 -0.48 -5.08 -8.56
N PRO A 25 0.31 -6.03 -8.04
CA PRO A 25 0.53 -6.13 -6.61
C PRO A 25 1.45 -5.01 -6.13
N ILE A 26 1.15 -4.47 -4.95
CA ILE A 26 2.00 -3.49 -4.27
C ILE A 26 3.01 -4.25 -3.41
N GLY A 27 4.29 -3.92 -3.53
CA GLY A 27 5.31 -4.55 -2.71
C GLY A 27 6.74 -4.28 -3.17
N ARG A 28 7.65 -5.05 -2.61
CA ARG A 28 9.07 -5.09 -2.98
C ARG A 28 9.31 -6.13 -4.07
N TYR A 29 10.38 -5.95 -4.84
CA TYR A 29 10.85 -7.01 -5.73
C TYR A 29 11.40 -8.18 -4.90
N PRO A 30 11.25 -9.44 -5.36
CA PRO A 30 11.85 -10.59 -4.69
C PRO A 30 13.38 -10.58 -4.68
N VAL A 31 13.99 -9.98 -5.70
CA VAL A 31 15.45 -9.85 -5.85
C VAL A 31 15.80 -8.37 -5.78
N GLU A 32 16.60 -8.01 -4.79
CA GLU A 32 17.06 -6.66 -4.53
C GLU A 32 18.58 -6.66 -4.30
N ASP A 33 19.19 -5.48 -4.31
CA ASP A 33 20.58 -5.34 -3.88
C ASP A 33 20.73 -5.66 -2.38
N ILE A 34 21.93 -6.09 -1.96
CA ILE A 34 22.20 -6.52 -0.58
C ILE A 34 22.50 -5.38 0.39
N SER A 35 22.41 -4.10 -0.04
CA SER A 35 22.68 -2.98 0.86
C SER A 35 21.58 -2.84 1.91
N LEU A 36 21.91 -2.18 3.03
CA LEU A 36 20.96 -1.85 4.10
C LEU A 36 20.23 -0.52 3.85
N SER A 37 20.28 0.00 2.63
CA SER A 37 19.53 1.19 2.23
C SER A 37 18.01 0.91 2.24
N PRO A 38 17.17 1.94 2.46
CA PRO A 38 15.72 1.78 2.37
C PRO A 38 15.31 1.13 1.05
N LYS A 39 14.48 0.09 1.12
CA LYS A 39 14.08 -0.71 -0.04
C LYS A 39 12.79 -0.17 -0.64
N PRO A 40 12.79 0.30 -1.90
CA PRO A 40 11.61 0.91 -2.48
C PRO A 40 10.44 -0.06 -2.61
N VAL A 41 9.24 0.46 -2.41
CA VAL A 41 7.97 -0.24 -2.67
C VAL A 41 7.38 0.28 -3.97
N PHE A 42 6.86 -0.65 -4.78
CA PHE A 42 6.31 -0.39 -6.11
C PHE A 42 4.91 -0.96 -6.26
N SER A 43 4.17 -0.45 -7.22
CA SER A 43 3.15 -1.22 -7.95
C SER A 43 3.88 -2.03 -9.02
N LEU A 44 3.96 -3.35 -8.82
CA LEU A 44 4.73 -4.26 -9.67
C LEU A 44 3.89 -4.67 -10.88
N PRO A 45 4.50 -4.93 -12.06
CA PRO A 45 3.76 -5.44 -13.20
C PRO A 45 3.05 -6.76 -12.86
N SER A 46 1.82 -6.91 -13.35
CA SER A 46 1.04 -8.14 -13.19
C SER A 46 1.73 -9.32 -13.90
N ASN A 47 1.48 -10.54 -13.43
CA ASN A 47 1.93 -11.77 -14.08
C ASN A 47 3.46 -11.96 -14.21
N GLN A 48 4.22 -11.53 -13.20
CA GLN A 48 5.68 -11.75 -13.16
C GLN A 48 6.09 -13.21 -12.82
N GLY A 49 5.12 -14.12 -12.60
CA GLY A 49 5.39 -15.52 -12.27
C GLY A 49 5.93 -15.77 -10.85
N PHE A 50 6.01 -14.75 -10.00
CA PHE A 50 6.36 -14.87 -8.58
C PHE A 50 5.14 -14.76 -7.67
N GLU A 51 5.27 -15.25 -6.43
CA GLU A 51 4.24 -15.14 -5.39
C GLU A 51 3.93 -13.68 -5.06
N PHE A 52 2.65 -13.36 -4.84
CA PHE A 52 2.27 -12.00 -4.46
C PHE A 52 3.01 -11.51 -3.20
N PRO A 53 3.54 -10.27 -3.20
CA PRO A 53 4.16 -9.66 -2.03
C PRO A 53 3.19 -9.63 -0.84
N LYS A 54 3.55 -10.33 0.22
CA LYS A 54 2.79 -10.36 1.47
C LYS A 54 3.16 -9.17 2.34
N TRP A 55 2.14 -8.57 2.92
CA TRP A 55 2.21 -7.50 3.89
C TRP A 55 1.80 -8.00 5.26
N VAL A 56 2.57 -7.64 6.28
CA VAL A 56 2.12 -7.80 7.68
C VAL A 56 1.54 -6.46 8.13
N VAL A 57 0.31 -6.50 8.60
CA VAL A 57 -0.40 -5.34 9.17
C VAL A 57 -0.41 -5.49 10.67
N GLU A 58 0.13 -4.49 11.36
CA GLU A 58 0.17 -4.41 12.82
C GLU A 58 -0.46 -3.11 13.29
N LYS A 59 -1.46 -3.22 14.15
CA LYS A 59 -2.14 -2.07 14.74
C LYS A 59 -1.23 -1.36 15.73
N MET A 60 -1.23 -0.03 15.63
CA MET A 60 -0.50 0.91 16.47
C MET A 60 -1.49 1.84 17.16
N ASP A 61 -0.99 2.82 17.92
CA ASP A 61 -1.83 3.77 18.68
C ASP A 61 -2.63 4.70 17.76
N LYS A 62 -2.02 5.21 16.69
CA LYS A 62 -2.68 6.17 15.77
C LYS A 62 -3.16 5.49 14.50
N GLY A 63 -2.47 4.45 14.03
CA GLY A 63 -2.80 3.76 12.80
C GLY A 63 -2.26 2.34 12.76
N TYR A 64 -1.54 2.02 11.68
CA TYR A 64 -0.94 0.71 11.45
C TYR A 64 0.50 0.86 11.00
N HIS A 65 1.36 -0.05 11.45
CA HIS A 65 2.58 -0.37 10.73
C HIS A 65 2.24 -1.35 9.60
N LEU A 66 2.59 -0.96 8.37
CA LEU A 66 2.49 -1.81 7.19
C LEU A 66 3.91 -2.31 6.89
N LYS A 67 4.12 -3.62 6.90
CA LYS A 67 5.46 -4.21 6.71
C LYS A 67 5.55 -4.99 5.41
N ALA A 68 6.45 -4.57 4.53
CA ALA A 68 6.78 -5.28 3.29
C ALA A 68 8.02 -6.15 3.51
N PHE A 69 7.89 -7.48 3.30
CA PHE A 69 8.94 -8.44 3.62
C PHE A 69 9.48 -8.27 5.06
N GLY A 70 8.56 -8.15 6.02
CA GLY A 70 8.86 -8.04 7.45
C GLY A 70 9.42 -6.68 7.90
N SER A 71 9.72 -5.76 6.97
CA SER A 71 10.25 -4.45 7.30
C SER A 71 9.18 -3.36 7.21
N PRO A 72 9.01 -2.52 8.23
CA PRO A 72 8.02 -1.44 8.24
C PRO A 72 8.34 -0.36 7.20
N VAL A 73 7.30 0.27 6.66
CA VAL A 73 7.42 1.26 5.60
C VAL A 73 7.22 2.68 6.09
N GLY A 74 7.87 3.60 5.38
CA GLY A 74 7.82 5.04 5.62
C GLY A 74 8.18 5.82 4.37
N ILE A 75 8.57 7.08 4.53
CA ILE A 75 8.80 7.99 3.41
C ILE A 75 10.30 8.27 3.26
N HIS A 76 10.87 7.95 2.09
CA HIS A 76 12.23 8.31 1.72
C HIS A 76 12.24 9.00 0.36
N LYS A 77 12.74 10.24 0.28
CA LYS A 77 12.81 11.03 -0.97
C LYS A 77 11.48 11.06 -1.75
N ASN A 78 10.37 11.29 -1.05
CA ASN A 78 8.99 11.29 -1.58
C ASN A 78 8.48 9.94 -2.11
N GLN A 79 9.20 8.85 -1.86
CA GLN A 79 8.82 7.49 -2.23
C GLN A 79 8.54 6.65 -0.99
N LEU A 80 7.63 5.68 -1.12
CA LEU A 80 7.41 4.66 -0.12
C LEU A 80 8.57 3.66 -0.10
N CYS A 81 9.21 3.49 1.05
CA CYS A 81 10.30 2.54 1.22
C CYS A 81 10.12 1.72 2.50
N ALA A 82 10.57 0.47 2.48
CA ALA A 82 10.74 -0.37 3.65
C ALA A 82 12.10 -0.09 4.31
N PHE A 83 12.12 0.13 5.61
CA PHE A 83 13.32 0.49 6.36
C PHE A 83 13.88 -0.71 7.10
N LEU A 84 15.09 -1.12 6.73
CA LEU A 84 15.76 -2.29 7.33
C LEU A 84 16.45 -1.98 8.66
N LEU A 85 16.82 -0.71 8.90
CA LEU A 85 17.56 -0.27 10.10
C LEU A 85 17.03 1.03 10.74
N HIS A 86 16.36 1.89 9.98
CA HIS A 86 16.12 3.28 10.38
C HIS A 86 14.71 3.45 10.95
N GLU A 87 14.56 3.25 12.25
CA GLU A 87 13.25 3.31 12.90
C GLU A 87 12.60 4.70 12.88
N ARG A 88 13.42 5.77 12.81
CA ARG A 88 12.94 7.16 12.83
C ARG A 88 12.17 7.58 11.59
N ASP A 89 12.36 6.88 10.48
CA ASP A 89 11.71 7.18 9.20
C ASP A 89 10.48 6.28 8.95
N ILE A 90 10.17 5.37 9.88
CA ILE A 90 8.97 4.54 9.85
C ILE A 90 7.75 5.42 10.13
N GLU A 91 6.69 5.21 9.35
CA GLU A 91 5.43 5.92 9.51
C GLU A 91 4.32 5.01 10.02
N GLU A 92 3.43 5.59 10.82
CA GLU A 92 2.10 5.02 11.06
C GLU A 92 1.15 5.44 9.95
N TRP A 93 0.38 4.48 9.45
CA TRP A 93 -0.55 4.68 8.33
C TRP A 93 -1.99 4.52 8.76
N ILE A 94 -2.88 5.40 8.28
CA ILE A 94 -4.32 5.27 8.40
C ILE A 94 -4.85 4.60 7.13
N VAL A 95 -5.40 3.41 7.29
CA VAL A 95 -6.14 2.74 6.21
C VAL A 95 -7.63 3.05 6.37
N THR A 96 -8.20 3.73 5.37
CA THR A 96 -9.63 4.10 5.35
C THR A 96 -10.31 3.39 4.19
N PHE A 97 -11.15 2.39 4.51
CA PHE A 97 -11.97 1.72 3.51
C PHE A 97 -12.98 2.68 2.88
N ARG A 98 -13.22 2.50 1.59
CA ARG A 98 -14.07 3.32 0.73
C ARG A 98 -15.16 2.43 0.09
N PRO A 99 -16.23 2.08 0.82
CA PRO A 99 -17.27 1.16 0.35
C PRO A 99 -17.93 1.56 -0.97
N GLU A 100 -17.93 2.85 -1.28
CA GLU A 100 -18.41 3.42 -2.55
C GLU A 100 -17.58 3.00 -3.77
N HIS A 101 -16.32 2.60 -3.58
CA HIS A 101 -15.46 2.00 -4.60
C HIS A 101 -15.43 0.47 -4.49
N GLY A 102 -15.69 -0.06 -3.30
CA GLY A 102 -15.94 -1.47 -3.01
C GLY A 102 -15.48 -1.87 -1.61
N LYS A 103 -15.92 -3.04 -1.13
CA LYS A 103 -15.77 -3.45 0.27
C LYS A 103 -14.32 -3.55 0.77
N ASP A 104 -13.41 -3.94 -0.12
CA ASP A 104 -12.01 -4.21 0.19
C ASP A 104 -11.06 -3.10 -0.31
N ILE A 105 -11.62 -1.98 -0.77
CA ILE A 105 -10.88 -0.86 -1.36
C ILE A 105 -10.68 0.23 -0.32
N ALA A 106 -9.47 0.75 -0.23
CA ALA A 106 -9.08 1.74 0.77
C ALA A 106 -8.11 2.78 0.23
N THR A 107 -8.06 3.93 0.92
CA THR A 107 -6.94 4.88 0.84
C THR A 107 -5.97 4.64 2.00
N ILE A 108 -4.69 4.93 1.78
CA ILE A 108 -3.63 4.80 2.79
C ILE A 108 -2.99 6.17 3.01
N GLU A 109 -3.31 6.81 4.14
CA GLU A 109 -2.82 8.14 4.53
C GLU A 109 -1.76 8.01 5.63
N LYS A 110 -0.82 8.95 5.72
CA LYS A 110 0.02 9.09 6.92
C LYS A 110 -0.86 9.39 8.14
N ALA A 111 -0.43 9.02 9.35
CA ALA A 111 -1.17 9.26 10.60
C ALA A 111 -1.63 10.71 10.80
N ASP A 112 -0.83 11.69 10.36
CA ASP A 112 -1.14 13.11 10.42
C ASP A 112 -2.01 13.62 9.25
N LYS A 113 -2.36 12.73 8.30
CA LYS A 113 -3.15 12.98 7.07
C LYS A 113 -2.55 14.01 6.12
N SER A 114 -1.28 14.33 6.26
CA SER A 114 -0.59 15.30 5.38
C SER A 114 -0.44 14.78 3.95
N VAL A 115 -0.25 13.47 3.80
CA VAL A 115 -0.04 12.79 2.52
C VAL A 115 -0.63 11.39 2.53
N ALA A 116 -0.83 10.84 1.34
CA ALA A 116 -1.26 9.48 1.11
C ALA A 116 -0.42 8.80 0.03
N TRP A 117 -0.52 7.47 -0.01
CA TRP A 117 0.07 6.66 -1.07
C TRP A 117 -0.62 6.98 -2.39
N CYS A 118 0.18 7.25 -3.42
CA CYS A 118 -0.26 7.49 -4.77
C CYS A 118 0.65 6.73 -5.73
N VAL A 119 0.06 5.83 -6.52
CA VAL A 119 0.80 5.13 -7.57
C VAL A 119 1.11 6.12 -8.69
N GLU A 120 2.37 6.21 -9.10
CA GLU A 120 2.75 7.07 -10.23
C GLU A 120 2.03 6.68 -11.52
N GLU A 121 1.78 7.68 -12.36
CA GLU A 121 1.32 7.47 -13.72
C GLU A 121 2.52 7.11 -14.60
N ASN A 122 2.64 5.83 -14.96
CA ASN A 122 3.56 5.39 -16.00
C ASN A 122 2.74 4.74 -17.13
N LYS A 123 3.03 5.14 -18.37
CA LYS A 123 2.38 4.61 -19.57
C LYS A 123 2.84 3.20 -19.94
N ASN A 124 3.96 2.73 -19.39
CA ASN A 124 4.45 1.39 -19.66
C ASN A 124 3.92 0.39 -18.61
N PRO A 125 2.97 -0.50 -18.96
CA PRO A 125 2.43 -1.49 -18.04
C PRO A 125 3.45 -2.55 -17.60
N ASN A 126 4.57 -2.70 -18.33
CA ASN A 126 5.59 -3.69 -18.05
C ASN A 126 6.68 -3.17 -17.08
N GLN A 127 6.55 -1.94 -16.60
CA GLN A 127 7.50 -1.35 -15.65
C GLN A 127 6.87 -1.17 -14.27
N PRO A 128 7.65 -1.35 -13.19
CA PRO A 128 7.18 -1.00 -11.86
C PRO A 128 6.88 0.50 -11.79
N LYS A 129 5.82 0.84 -11.05
CA LYS A 129 5.44 2.23 -10.79
C LYS A 129 5.77 2.55 -9.35
N CYS A 130 6.41 3.69 -9.11
CA CYS A 130 6.72 4.11 -7.74
C CYS A 130 5.42 4.42 -6.98
N ILE A 131 5.44 4.19 -5.67
CA ILE A 131 4.44 4.72 -4.77
C ILE A 131 4.99 6.02 -4.19
N THR A 132 4.35 7.14 -4.53
CA THR A 132 4.75 8.49 -4.13
C THR A 132 3.77 9.06 -3.13
N MET A 133 4.24 10.03 -2.34
CA MET A 133 3.42 10.69 -1.33
C MET A 133 2.75 11.93 -1.92
N LYS A 134 1.41 11.98 -1.88
CA LYS A 134 0.63 13.16 -2.32
C LYS A 134 -0.49 13.49 -1.35
N PRO A 135 -0.84 14.78 -1.14
CA PRO A 135 -2.02 15.13 -0.37
C PRO A 135 -3.28 14.53 -1.02
N LEU A 136 -4.19 13.98 -0.21
CA LEU A 136 -5.51 13.64 -0.73
C LEU A 136 -6.35 14.90 -0.90
N PRO A 137 -7.19 14.98 -1.94
CA PRO A 137 -8.09 16.09 -2.13
C PRO A 137 -9.00 16.25 -0.90
N SER A 138 -8.90 17.40 -0.22
CA SER A 138 -9.62 17.66 1.04
C SER A 138 -11.15 17.80 0.88
N ARG A 139 -11.64 17.97 -0.36
CA ARG A 139 -13.05 18.26 -0.66
C ARG A 139 -13.46 17.74 -2.05
N GLY A 140 -14.08 16.57 -2.04
CA GLY A 140 -14.92 16.01 -3.10
C GLY A 140 -15.76 14.93 -2.44
N SER A 141 -16.98 14.68 -2.92
CA SER A 141 -17.71 13.47 -2.50
C SER A 141 -16.77 12.28 -2.68
N SER A 142 -16.70 11.41 -1.68
CA SER A 142 -15.73 10.30 -1.64
C SER A 142 -15.81 9.37 -2.86
N SER A 143 -16.90 9.47 -3.62
CA SER A 143 -17.13 8.92 -4.96
C SER A 143 -16.18 9.37 -6.08
N HIS A 144 -15.33 10.39 -5.87
CA HIS A 144 -14.47 10.98 -6.93
C HIS A 144 -12.98 10.97 -6.59
N LEU A 145 -12.54 10.08 -5.69
CA LEU A 145 -11.11 9.88 -5.47
C LEU A 145 -10.44 9.37 -6.76
N PRO A 146 -9.27 9.89 -7.13
CA PRO A 146 -8.49 9.35 -8.23
C PRO A 146 -8.17 7.86 -7.99
N GLU A 147 -8.26 7.03 -9.03
CA GLU A 147 -8.03 5.58 -8.86
C GLU A 147 -6.61 5.24 -8.40
N ASN A 148 -5.63 6.10 -8.71
CA ASN A 148 -4.23 5.90 -8.33
C ASN A 148 -3.93 6.11 -6.83
N VAL A 149 -4.93 6.48 -6.02
CA VAL A 149 -4.84 6.50 -4.56
C VAL A 149 -5.70 5.42 -3.89
N LEU A 150 -6.31 4.54 -4.68
CA LEU A 150 -7.15 3.44 -4.22
C LEU A 150 -6.37 2.13 -4.26
N PHE A 151 -6.48 1.35 -3.19
CA PHE A 151 -5.77 0.10 -3.01
C PHE A 151 -6.74 -0.99 -2.55
N THR A 152 -6.65 -2.18 -3.14
CA THR A 152 -7.44 -3.33 -2.72
C THR A 152 -6.64 -4.16 -1.71
N PHE A 153 -7.26 -4.49 -0.58
CA PHE A 153 -6.68 -5.34 0.47
C PHE A 153 -7.32 -6.72 0.47
N VAL A 154 -6.51 -7.77 0.31
CA VAL A 154 -6.96 -9.17 0.40
C VAL A 154 -6.28 -9.83 1.59
N ARG A 155 -7.07 -10.29 2.56
CA ARG A 155 -6.55 -10.99 3.74
C ARG A 155 -6.20 -12.44 3.40
N MET A 156 -5.05 -12.91 3.87
CA MET A 156 -4.48 -14.22 3.51
C MET A 156 -4.53 -15.27 4.63
N ASP A 157 -4.66 -14.86 5.90
CA ASP A 157 -4.52 -15.73 7.07
C ASP A 157 -5.84 -16.17 7.71
N LYS A 158 -6.98 -15.71 7.18
CA LYS A 158 -8.29 -16.28 7.50
C LYS A 158 -8.76 -17.12 6.31
N SER A 159 -8.89 -18.44 6.53
CA SER A 159 -9.69 -19.29 5.65
C SER A 159 -11.10 -18.70 5.57
N GLN A 160 -11.62 -18.52 4.35
CA GLN A 160 -13.03 -18.21 4.18
C GLN A 160 -13.82 -19.37 4.79
N SER A 161 -14.41 -19.13 5.95
CA SER A 161 -15.35 -20.04 6.62
C SER A 161 -16.71 -19.98 5.95
#